data_AF-A0A955RXB2-F1
#
_entry.id   AF-A0A955RXB2-F1
#
_cell.length_a   1.000
_cell.length_b   1.000
_cell.length_c   1.000
_cell.angle_alpha   90.00
_cell.angle_beta   90.00
_cell.angle_gamma   90.00
#
_symmetry.space_group_name_H-M   'P 1'
#
loop_
_entity.id
_entity.type
_entity.pdbx_description
1 polymer ?
#
loop_
_entity_poly.entity_id
_entity_poly.type
_entity_poly.pdbx_seq_one_letter_code
_entity_poly.pdbx_strand_id
1 'polypeptide(L)'
;MAKKIFTLLSASDAEEMLGEKYFYRQRIYRLAERGRINEFTLNGKTCFLGNLIVKEFLKDLELRIQQNHPNLDFDEIHCFYDEMNGKRMVVDGLFGKGVSVDTDKETEEDLLKKVSAVVEWFESEQSNSKPVVSNASQSHEVNDEYITSTVPEEIEWIRVDTHLIEEVEVK
;
A
#
# COMPACT_ATOMS: atom_id res chain seq x y z
N MET A 1 -3.96 -23.29 -10.62
CA MET A 1 -5.44 -23.27 -10.76
C MET A 1 -5.92 -21.89 -10.36
N ALA A 2 -6.34 -21.05 -11.32
CA ALA A 2 -6.92 -19.74 -11.01
C ALA A 2 -8.33 -19.95 -10.42
N LYS A 3 -8.45 -19.91 -9.09
CA LYS A 3 -9.75 -19.93 -8.42
C LYS A 3 -10.47 -18.63 -8.79
N LYS A 4 -11.68 -18.77 -9.34
CA LYS A 4 -12.47 -17.68 -9.91
C LYS A 4 -12.63 -16.52 -8.93
N ILE A 5 -12.37 -15.32 -9.44
CA ILE A 5 -12.51 -13.97 -8.86
C ILE A 5 -13.94 -13.68 -8.31
N PHE A 6 -14.89 -14.59 -8.48
CA PHE A 6 -16.27 -14.49 -8.00
C PHE A 6 -16.56 -15.49 -6.88
N THR A 7 -15.72 -15.52 -5.85
CA THR A 7 -15.98 -16.35 -4.66
C THR A 7 -16.84 -15.57 -3.67
N LEU A 8 -17.98 -16.14 -3.28
CA LEU A 8 -18.79 -15.64 -2.16
C LEU A 8 -18.11 -16.06 -0.86
N LEU A 9 -17.84 -15.09 0.01
CA LEU A 9 -17.15 -15.27 1.28
C LEU A 9 -18.02 -14.73 2.41
N SER A 10 -18.10 -15.43 3.54
CA SER A 10 -18.53 -14.76 4.77
C SER A 10 -17.46 -13.76 5.21
N ALA A 11 -17.79 -12.83 6.10
CA ALA A 11 -16.80 -11.88 6.61
C ALA A 11 -15.62 -12.59 7.31
N SER A 12 -15.88 -13.72 7.99
CA SER A 12 -14.84 -14.55 8.60
C SER A 12 -13.96 -15.25 7.57
N ASP A 13 -14.56 -15.78 6.49
CA ASP A 13 -13.77 -16.42 5.43
C ASP A 13 -12.90 -15.38 4.70
N ALA A 14 -13.40 -14.15 4.54
CA ALA A 14 -12.65 -13.06 3.94
C ALA A 14 -11.46 -12.63 4.81
N GLU A 15 -11.61 -12.55 6.14
CA GLU A 15 -10.49 -12.33 7.07
C GLU A 15 -9.38 -13.38 6.87
N GLU A 16 -9.74 -14.67 6.89
CA GLU A 16 -8.78 -15.77 6.77
C GLU A 16 -8.12 -15.80 5.38
N MET A 17 -8.90 -15.58 4.32
CA MET A 17 -8.41 -15.68 2.95
C MET A 17 -7.62 -14.46 2.48
N LEU A 18 -8.01 -13.25 2.90
CA LEU A 18 -7.42 -12.01 2.41
C LEU A 18 -6.39 -11.41 3.36
N GLY A 19 -6.46 -11.72 4.66
CA GLY A 19 -5.53 -11.22 5.67
C GLY A 19 -6.23 -10.70 6.91
N GLU A 20 -6.04 -11.36 8.05
CA GLU A 20 -6.83 -11.10 9.27
C GLU A 20 -6.59 -9.72 9.88
N LYS A 21 -5.38 -9.17 9.73
CA LYS A 21 -5.01 -7.85 10.30
C LYS A 21 -5.51 -6.71 9.43
N TYR A 22 -5.48 -6.89 8.11
CA TYR A 22 -5.87 -5.86 7.17
C TYR A 22 -7.38 -5.87 6.87
N PHE A 23 -7.95 -7.05 6.58
CA PHE A 23 -9.33 -7.24 6.13
C PHE A 23 -10.29 -7.64 7.25
N TYR A 24 -10.28 -6.92 8.36
CA TYR A 24 -11.10 -7.26 9.53
C TYR A 24 -12.61 -7.14 9.27
N ARG A 25 -13.37 -8.11 9.79
CA ARG A 25 -14.79 -8.35 9.55
C ARG A 25 -15.67 -7.15 9.82
N GLN A 26 -15.39 -6.38 10.87
CA GLN A 26 -16.21 -5.22 11.21
C GLN A 26 -16.15 -4.16 10.12
N ARG A 27 -15.01 -4.04 9.40
CA ARG A 27 -14.91 -3.12 8.27
C ARG A 27 -15.70 -3.61 7.07
N ILE A 28 -15.68 -4.92 6.80
CA ILE A 28 -16.48 -5.51 5.73
C ILE A 28 -17.98 -5.23 5.96
N TYR A 29 -18.49 -5.44 7.17
CA TYR A 29 -19.87 -5.09 7.51
C TYR A 29 -20.16 -3.59 7.35
N ARG A 30 -19.24 -2.71 7.78
CA ARG A 30 -19.39 -1.26 7.58
C ARG A 30 -19.42 -0.86 6.11
N LEU A 31 -18.67 -1.53 5.24
CA LEU A 31 -18.74 -1.29 3.79
C LEU A 31 -20.12 -1.67 3.24
N ALA A 32 -20.71 -2.76 3.72
CA ALA A 32 -22.05 -3.19 3.33
C ALA A 32 -23.13 -2.24 3.85
N GLU A 33 -23.06 -1.82 5.11
CA GLU A 33 -23.98 -0.83 5.71
C GLU A 33 -23.97 0.50 4.95
N ARG A 34 -22.81 0.88 4.40
CA ARG A 34 -22.65 2.09 3.56
C ARG A 34 -23.07 1.88 2.11
N GLY A 35 -23.54 0.70 1.72
CA GLY A 35 -23.94 0.35 0.37
C GLY A 35 -22.80 0.26 -0.65
N ARG A 36 -21.55 0.09 -0.19
CA ARG A 36 -20.37 0.01 -1.07
C ARG A 36 -20.09 -1.39 -1.59
N ILE A 37 -20.48 -2.40 -0.81
CA ILE A 37 -20.50 -3.80 -1.24
C ILE A 37 -21.91 -4.37 -1.02
N ASN A 38 -22.31 -5.30 -1.88
CA ASN A 38 -23.59 -5.97 -1.76
C ASN A 38 -23.50 -7.15 -0.81
N GLU A 39 -24.49 -7.29 0.06
CA GLU A 39 -24.68 -8.47 0.89
C GLU A 39 -25.59 -9.50 0.23
N PHE A 40 -25.28 -10.77 0.44
CA PHE A 40 -26.06 -11.90 -0.03
C PHE A 40 -26.32 -12.85 1.12
N THR A 41 -27.49 -13.48 1.17
CA THR A 41 -27.77 -14.55 2.14
C THR A 41 -27.62 -15.91 1.47
N LEU A 42 -26.69 -16.74 1.96
CA LEU A 42 -26.50 -18.11 1.49
C LEU A 42 -26.55 -19.05 2.70
N ASN A 43 -27.46 -20.03 2.69
CA ASN A 43 -27.63 -20.99 3.79
C ASN A 43 -27.79 -20.33 5.17
N GLY A 44 -28.48 -19.20 5.24
CA GLY A 44 -28.69 -18.42 6.48
C GLY A 44 -27.48 -17.64 6.96
N LYS A 45 -26.39 -17.57 6.18
CA LYS A 45 -25.20 -16.75 6.47
C LYS A 45 -25.13 -15.56 5.52
N THR A 46 -24.68 -14.42 6.04
CA THR A 46 -24.36 -13.24 5.24
C THR A 46 -23.01 -13.43 4.55
N CYS A 47 -23.00 -13.25 3.24
CA CYS A 47 -21.85 -13.42 2.37
C CYS A 47 -21.68 -12.20 1.46
N PHE A 48 -20.46 -12.01 0.98
CA PHE A 48 -20.03 -10.90 0.15
C PHE A 48 -19.19 -11.44 -1.00
N LEU A 49 -19.13 -10.71 -2.11
CA LEU A 49 -18.22 -11.06 -3.20
C LEU A 49 -16.79 -10.63 -2.83
N GLY A 50 -15.85 -11.58 -2.78
CA GLY A 50 -14.48 -11.33 -2.35
C GLY A 50 -13.76 -10.25 -3.17
N ASN A 51 -13.97 -10.22 -4.48
CA ASN A 51 -13.39 -9.18 -5.34
C ASN A 51 -13.93 -7.77 -5.03
N LEU A 52 -15.20 -7.64 -4.63
CA LEU A 52 -15.77 -6.36 -4.23
C LEU A 52 -15.20 -5.89 -2.90
N ILE A 53 -14.92 -6.80 -1.97
CA ILE A 53 -14.21 -6.46 -0.72
C ILE A 53 -12.85 -5.85 -1.07
N VAL A 54 -12.01 -6.57 -1.82
CA VAL A 54 -10.66 -6.10 -2.18
C VAL A 54 -10.72 -4.77 -2.92
N LYS A 55 -11.61 -4.64 -3.91
CA LYS A 55 -11.78 -3.41 -4.69
C LYS A 55 -12.14 -2.20 -3.82
N GLU A 56 -13.07 -2.35 -2.88
CA GLU A 56 -13.49 -1.24 -2.04
C GLU A 56 -12.44 -0.87 -0.98
N PHE A 57 -11.66 -1.84 -0.48
CA PHE A 57 -10.50 -1.56 0.37
C PHE A 57 -9.41 -0.81 -0.38
N LEU A 58 -9.12 -1.19 -1.63
CA LEU A 58 -8.14 -0.48 -2.47
C LEU A 58 -8.55 0.98 -2.72
N LYS A 59 -9.82 1.22 -3.06
CA LYS A 59 -10.34 2.59 -3.21
C LYS A 59 -10.23 3.41 -1.93
N ASP A 60 -10.51 2.80 -0.78
CA ASP A 60 -10.35 3.47 0.52
C ASP A 60 -8.89 3.84 0.77
N LEU A 61 -7.98 2.91 0.49
CA LEU A 61 -6.55 3.14 0.61
C LEU A 61 -6.07 4.29 -0.28
N GLU A 62 -6.41 4.26 -1.57
CA GLU A 62 -6.08 5.33 -2.53
C GLU A 62 -6.58 6.69 -2.04
N LEU A 63 -7.84 6.77 -1.61
CA LEU A 63 -8.42 8.01 -1.11
C LEU A 63 -7.69 8.51 0.14
N ARG A 64 -7.30 7.62 1.06
CA ARG A 64 -6.55 8.01 2.26
C ARG A 64 -5.13 8.48 1.94
N ILE A 65 -4.45 7.84 0.99
CA ILE A 65 -3.13 8.29 0.52
C ILE A 65 -3.28 9.69 -0.10
N GLN A 66 -4.30 9.92 -0.93
CA GLN A 66 -4.59 11.22 -1.55
C GLN A 66 -4.90 12.32 -0.53
N GLN A 67 -5.65 11.99 0.52
CA GLN A 67 -5.95 12.94 1.59
C GLN A 67 -4.72 13.31 2.42
N ASN A 68 -3.84 12.34 2.69
CA ASN A 68 -2.64 12.57 3.50
C ASN A 68 -1.53 13.26 2.70
N HIS A 69 -1.42 12.95 1.41
CA HIS A 69 -0.33 13.39 0.53
C HIS A 69 -0.89 13.99 -0.77
N PRO A 70 -1.53 15.18 -0.70
CA PRO A 70 -2.22 15.77 -1.84
C PRO A 70 -1.30 16.23 -2.98
N ASN A 71 0.01 16.28 -2.74
CA ASN A 71 1.02 16.68 -3.72
C ASN A 71 1.55 15.52 -4.57
N LEU A 72 1.14 14.28 -4.28
CA LEU A 72 1.54 13.12 -5.06
C LEU A 72 0.79 13.09 -6.40
N ASP A 73 1.50 12.64 -7.43
CA ASP A 73 0.88 12.34 -8.72
C ASP A 73 0.22 10.96 -8.67
N PHE A 74 -1.11 10.93 -8.64
CA PHE A 74 -1.88 9.70 -8.57
C PHE A 74 -1.98 8.97 -9.92
N ASP A 75 -1.58 9.59 -11.02
CA ASP A 75 -1.53 8.91 -12.32
C ASP A 75 -0.37 7.89 -12.35
N GLU A 76 0.67 8.11 -11.54
CA GLU A 76 1.82 7.20 -11.40
C GLU A 76 1.67 6.18 -10.26
N ILE A 77 0.73 6.39 -9.33
CA ILE A 77 0.55 5.53 -8.15
C ILE A 77 -0.46 4.42 -8.43
N HIS A 78 -0.10 3.19 -8.12
CA HIS A 78 -0.97 2.04 -8.29
C HIS A 78 -1.11 1.24 -6.99
N CYS A 79 -2.34 1.12 -6.49
CA CYS A 79 -2.66 0.29 -5.34
C CYS A 79 -3.24 -1.05 -5.81
N PHE A 80 -2.68 -2.17 -5.33
CA PHE A 80 -3.22 -3.49 -5.64
C PHE A 80 -2.98 -4.50 -4.53
N TYR A 81 -3.78 -5.58 -4.57
CA TYR A 81 -3.64 -6.72 -3.68
C TYR A 81 -2.95 -7.86 -4.42
N ASP A 82 -1.83 -8.33 -3.88
CA ASP A 82 -1.02 -9.41 -4.42
C ASP A 82 -1.28 -10.72 -3.65
N GLU A 83 -2.13 -11.57 -4.21
CA GLU A 83 -2.39 -12.91 -3.67
C GLU A 83 -1.26 -13.90 -4.02
N MET A 84 -0.49 -13.65 -5.09
CA MET A 84 0.52 -14.58 -5.61
C MET A 84 1.79 -14.58 -4.77
N ASN A 85 2.20 -13.41 -4.27
CA ASN A 85 3.39 -13.25 -3.43
C ASN A 85 3.08 -13.11 -1.94
N GLY A 86 2.04 -13.81 -1.48
CA GLY A 86 1.78 -13.99 -0.04
C GLY A 86 0.87 -12.95 0.59
N LYS A 87 -0.30 -12.72 -0.01
CA LYS A 87 -1.37 -11.83 0.48
C LYS A 87 -0.83 -10.47 0.92
N ARG A 88 -0.43 -9.65 -0.04
CA ARG A 88 0.16 -8.35 0.24
C ARG A 88 -0.72 -7.24 -0.25
N MET A 89 -0.81 -6.17 0.54
CA MET A 89 -1.31 -4.90 0.03
C MET A 89 -0.11 -4.08 -0.44
N VAL A 90 -0.14 -3.63 -1.68
CA VAL A 90 0.98 -2.97 -2.35
C VAL A 90 0.54 -1.59 -2.85
N VAL A 91 1.40 -0.60 -2.62
CA VAL A 91 1.33 0.73 -3.23
C VAL A 91 2.61 0.88 -4.04
N ASP A 92 2.49 0.90 -5.36
CA ASP A 92 3.60 1.06 -6.29
C ASP A 92 3.59 2.45 -6.94
N GLY A 93 4.74 2.86 -7.49
CA GLY A 93 4.88 4.14 -8.19
C GLY A 93 5.21 5.34 -7.30
N LEU A 94 5.52 5.14 -6.02
CA LEU A 94 5.97 6.22 -5.13
C LEU A 94 7.40 6.63 -5.48
N PHE A 95 7.55 7.59 -6.40
CA PHE A 95 8.85 8.06 -6.89
C PHE A 95 9.72 6.91 -7.47
N GLY A 96 9.07 5.99 -8.20
CA GLY A 96 9.70 4.78 -8.73
C GLY A 96 9.98 3.69 -7.70
N LYS A 97 9.39 3.77 -6.50
CA LYS A 97 9.47 2.74 -5.45
C LYS A 97 8.08 2.18 -5.11
N GLY A 98 8.07 0.92 -4.70
CA GLY A 98 6.90 0.25 -4.14
C GLY A 98 7.04 0.01 -2.65
N VAL A 99 5.93 0.13 -1.93
CA VAL A 99 5.81 -0.27 -0.51
C VAL A 99 4.70 -1.29 -0.37
N SER A 100 4.91 -2.27 0.52
CA SER A 100 3.91 -3.31 0.76
C SER A 100 3.81 -3.70 2.22
N VAL A 101 2.67 -4.30 2.57
CA VAL A 101 2.44 -4.94 3.87
C VAL A 101 1.89 -6.35 3.70
N ASP A 102 2.27 -7.23 4.63
CA ASP A 102 1.68 -8.57 4.78
C ASP A 102 0.33 -8.44 5.48
N THR A 103 -0.76 -8.77 4.80
CA THR A 103 -2.12 -8.51 5.31
C THR A 103 -2.53 -9.40 6.48
N ASP A 104 -1.80 -10.49 6.73
CA ASP A 104 -1.98 -11.35 7.91
C ASP A 104 -1.27 -10.76 9.16
N LYS A 105 -0.28 -9.87 9.00
CA LYS A 105 0.55 -9.37 10.12
C LYS A 105 0.41 -7.88 10.38
N GLU A 106 0.16 -7.12 9.34
CA GLU A 106 0.22 -5.66 9.34
C GLU A 106 -1.13 -5.04 8.97
N THR A 107 -1.35 -3.83 9.43
CA THR A 107 -2.60 -3.08 9.23
C THR A 107 -2.49 -2.05 8.12
N GLU A 108 -3.62 -1.47 7.72
CA GLU A 108 -3.64 -0.32 6.80
C GLU A 108 -2.83 0.87 7.33
N GLU A 109 -2.86 1.12 8.65
CA GLU A 109 -2.09 2.22 9.25
C GLU A 109 -0.57 1.99 9.11
N ASP A 110 -0.13 0.74 9.16
CA ASP A 110 1.29 0.40 8.98
C ASP A 110 1.72 0.66 7.54
N LEU A 111 0.87 0.33 6.56
CA LEU A 111 1.11 0.67 5.16
C LEU A 111 1.17 2.20 4.96
N LEU A 112 0.22 2.94 5.51
CA LEU A 112 0.19 4.41 5.39
C LEU A 112 1.41 5.07 6.05
N LYS A 113 1.93 4.52 7.15
CA LYS A 113 3.20 4.97 7.74
C LYS A 113 4.39 4.70 6.81
N LYS A 114 4.47 3.53 6.19
CA LYS A 114 5.52 3.22 5.20
C LYS A 114 5.46 4.17 4.01
N VAL A 115 4.27 4.45 3.47
CA VAL A 115 4.07 5.45 2.41
C VAL A 115 4.60 6.80 2.87
N SER A 116 4.19 7.27 4.05
CA SER A 116 4.58 8.58 4.57
C SER A 116 6.10 8.68 4.78
N ALA A 117 6.74 7.63 5.28
CA ALA A 117 8.20 7.59 5.43
C ALA A 117 8.94 7.71 4.10
N VAL A 118 8.42 7.10 3.03
CA VAL A 118 9.00 7.24 1.67
C VAL A 118 8.84 8.66 1.14
N VAL A 119 7.67 9.27 1.34
CA VAL A 119 7.40 10.66 0.94
C VAL A 119 8.33 11.63 1.67
N GLU A 120 8.41 11.55 3.00
CA GLU A 120 9.28 12.39 3.82
C GLU A 120 10.76 12.25 3.45
N TRP A 121 11.20 11.01 3.20
CA TRP A 121 12.56 10.74 2.75
C TRP A 121 12.87 11.44 1.42
N PHE A 122 11.97 11.34 0.43
CA PHE A 122 12.16 11.96 -0.88
C PHE A 122 12.14 13.50 -0.80
N GLU A 123 11.24 14.08 -0.01
CA GLU A 123 11.21 15.53 0.24
C GLU A 123 12.50 16.04 0.91
N SER A 124 13.09 15.24 1.80
CA SER A 124 14.37 15.57 2.45
C SER A 124 15.55 15.55 1.46
N GLU A 125 15.57 14.62 0.51
CA GLU A 125 16.62 14.55 -0.52
C GLU A 125 16.55 15.72 -1.52
N GLN A 126 15.35 16.13 -1.92
CA GLN A 126 15.15 17.33 -2.75
C GLN A 126 15.56 18.61 -2.03
N SER A 127 15.32 18.69 -0.72
CA SER A 127 15.66 19.86 0.10
C SER A 127 17.17 20.05 0.25
N ASN A 128 17.92 18.94 0.30
CA ASN A 128 19.39 18.94 0.38
C ASN A 128 20.09 19.20 -0.96
N SER A 129 19.36 19.21 -2.08
CA SER A 129 19.91 19.48 -3.41
C SER A 129 19.71 20.93 -3.89
N LYS A 130 19.27 21.85 -3.01
CA LYS A 130 19.43 23.29 -3.27
C LYS A 130 20.92 23.63 -3.31
N PRO A 131 21.43 24.30 -4.37
CA PRO A 131 22.79 24.78 -4.37
C PRO A 131 22.91 25.79 -3.23
N VAL A 132 23.74 25.47 -2.25
CA VAL A 132 24.28 26.45 -1.30
C VAL A 132 24.99 27.48 -2.17
N VAL A 133 24.32 28.62 -2.40
CA VAL A 133 24.97 29.82 -2.93
C VAL A 133 26.04 30.17 -1.91
N SER A 134 27.27 29.93 -2.31
CA SER A 134 28.49 30.18 -1.57
C SER A 134 28.60 31.67 -1.25
N ASN A 135 28.31 32.02 0.00
CA ASN A 135 28.96 33.16 0.64
C ASN A 135 29.94 32.62 1.67
N ALA A 136 31.17 32.45 1.20
CA ALA A 136 32.33 32.28 2.06
C ALA A 136 32.50 33.54 2.90
N SER A 137 32.50 33.39 4.23
CA SER A 137 33.38 34.11 5.16
C SER A 137 33.33 33.50 6.56
N GLN A 138 34.47 32.91 6.93
CA GLN A 138 35.11 32.95 8.26
C GLN A 138 34.65 32.03 9.42
N SER A 139 35.47 30.99 9.64
CA SER A 139 36.14 30.54 10.89
C SER A 139 35.30 30.28 12.16
N HIS A 140 35.31 29.05 12.71
CA HIS A 140 36.31 28.50 13.65
C HIS A 140 35.88 27.10 14.18
N GLU A 141 36.87 26.20 14.27
CA GLU A 141 37.10 25.12 15.26
C GLU A 141 36.12 23.96 15.52
N VAL A 142 36.77 22.79 15.63
CA VAL A 142 36.29 21.40 15.69
C VAL A 142 36.07 20.96 17.14
N ASN A 143 35.09 20.09 17.41
CA ASN A 143 35.25 18.92 18.30
C ASN A 143 34.07 17.92 18.16
N ASP A 144 34.42 16.76 17.60
CA ASP A 144 33.90 15.38 17.61
C ASP A 144 32.63 15.07 18.43
N GLU A 145 31.54 14.61 17.83
CA GLU A 145 31.23 13.23 17.37
C GLU A 145 31.07 12.20 18.50
N TYR A 146 29.83 11.75 18.72
CA TYR A 146 29.39 10.34 18.64
C TYR A 146 27.85 10.35 18.60
N ILE A 147 27.29 10.48 17.39
CA ILE A 147 25.89 10.11 17.14
C ILE A 147 25.96 8.72 16.52
N THR A 148 25.68 7.70 17.33
CA THR A 148 25.50 6.32 16.86
C THR A 148 24.37 6.30 15.83
N SER A 149 24.75 6.18 14.55
CA SER A 149 23.82 5.87 13.47
C SER A 149 23.35 4.42 13.63
N THR A 150 22.21 4.21 14.27
CA THR A 150 21.51 2.94 14.19
C THR A 150 20.88 2.83 12.81
N VAL A 151 21.51 2.02 11.96
CA VAL A 151 21.00 1.58 10.66
C VAL A 151 19.67 0.85 10.89
N PRO A 152 18.56 1.22 10.23
CA PRO A 152 17.34 0.43 10.25
C PRO A 152 17.58 -0.92 9.55
N GLU A 153 17.06 -1.98 10.15
CA GLU A 153 17.15 -3.37 9.67
C GLU A 153 16.78 -3.51 8.18
N GLU A 154 17.47 -4.45 7.52
CA GLU A 154 17.42 -4.72 6.09
C GLU A 154 15.99 -4.77 5.52
N ILE A 155 15.70 -3.87 4.59
CA ILE A 155 14.50 -3.91 3.75
C ILE A 155 14.81 -4.81 2.55
N GLU A 156 14.16 -5.98 2.46
CA GLU A 156 14.22 -6.81 1.26
C GLU A 156 13.37 -6.19 0.14
N TRP A 157 14.03 -5.78 -0.94
CA TRP A 157 13.40 -5.21 -2.14
C TRP A 157 13.13 -6.31 -3.17
N ILE A 158 11.86 -6.52 -3.51
CA ILE A 158 11.48 -7.44 -4.59
C ILE A 158 11.17 -6.59 -5.82
N ARG A 159 11.97 -6.76 -6.88
CA ARG A 159 11.72 -6.18 -8.20
C ARG A 159 10.75 -7.07 -8.95
N VAL A 160 9.57 -6.57 -9.27
CA VAL A 160 8.59 -7.28 -10.11
C VAL A 160 8.72 -6.72 -11.53
N ASP A 161 9.44 -7.43 -12.40
CA ASP A 161 9.49 -7.09 -13.83
C ASP A 161 8.17 -7.53 -14.47
N THR A 162 7.22 -6.61 -14.62
CA THR A 162 5.99 -6.83 -15.37
C THR A 162 6.25 -6.60 -16.86
N HIS A 163 6.58 -7.67 -17.58
CA HIS A 163 6.47 -7.67 -19.03
C HIS A 163 4.99 -7.70 -19.44
N LEU A 164 4.50 -6.55 -19.94
CA LEU A 164 3.33 -6.45 -20.79
C LEU A 164 3.48 -7.42 -21.98
N ILE A 165 2.52 -8.32 -22.16
CA ILE A 165 2.24 -8.91 -23.48
C ILE A 165 0.83 -8.47 -23.84
N GLU A 166 0.75 -7.29 -24.46
CA GLU A 166 -0.31 -7.01 -25.42
C GLU A 166 -0.12 -7.96 -26.60
N GLU A 167 -1.13 -8.76 -26.89
CA GLU A 167 -1.61 -8.96 -28.26
C GLU A 167 -3.00 -9.62 -28.19
N VAL A 168 -4.01 -8.76 -28.23
CA VAL A 168 -5.36 -9.12 -28.65
C VAL A 168 -5.31 -9.20 -30.17
N GLU A 169 -5.57 -10.37 -30.76
CA GLU A 169 -6.08 -10.42 -32.11
C GLU A 169 -7.35 -11.27 -32.14
N VAL A 170 -8.45 -10.58 -32.45
CA VAL A 170 -9.77 -11.15 -32.68
C VAL A 170 -9.89 -11.48 -34.16
N LYS A 171 -10.16 -12.74 -34.49
CA LYS A 171 -11.04 -13.15 -35.60
C LYS A 171 -11.55 -14.58 -35.38
#